data_AF-A0A353CPA4-F1
#
_entry.id   AF-A0A353CPA4-F1
#
_cell.length_a   1.000
_cell.length_b   1.000
_cell.length_c   1.000
_cell.angle_alpha   90.00
_cell.angle_beta   90.00
_cell.angle_gamma   90.00
#
_symmetry.space_group_name_H-M   'P 1'
#
loop_
_entity.id
_entity.type
_entity.pdbx_description
1 polymer ?
#
loop_
_entity_poly.entity_id
_entity_poly.type
_entity_poly.pdbx_seq_one_letter_code
_entity_poly.pdbx_strand_id
1 'polypeptide(L)'
;MTAIVLNLLLIIGAGWLFRRSGVVGEGSEKAFNQYLYYLALPCLIIVKIGSTPLDGLGRDFLLVNLVPLVLCMGGVWAAWRFFGLEWRFARLLLIVSVMGNTVYLGFPVVSLRLGEHLIGHAAIISSLHNVIVFTAGFALMSTICGDGGCPPSRLLRTAARNIVLWSSLAGLAL
;
A
#
# COMPACT_ATOMS: atom_id res chain seq x y z
N MET A 1 -1.26 -1.02 -23.11
CA MET A 1 -0.78 -1.62 -21.83
C MET A 1 0.70 -2.00 -21.90
N THR A 2 1.16 -2.61 -22.99
CA THR A 2 2.57 -3.00 -23.23
C THR A 2 3.58 -1.84 -23.07
N ALA A 3 3.27 -0.65 -23.56
CA ALA A 3 4.16 0.52 -23.44
C ALA A 3 4.41 0.97 -21.99
N ILE A 4 3.41 0.85 -21.10
CA ILE A 4 3.54 1.26 -19.69
C ILE A 4 4.45 0.28 -18.95
N VAL A 5 4.21 -1.02 -19.15
CA VAL A 5 5.04 -2.08 -18.56
C VAL A 5 6.48 -1.93 -19.03
N LEU A 6 6.69 -1.67 -20.33
CA LEU A 6 8.02 -1.42 -20.87
C LEU A 6 8.68 -0.19 -20.23
N ASN A 7 7.97 0.94 -20.10
CA ASN A 7 8.51 2.15 -19.47
C ASN A 7 8.93 1.91 -18.01
N LEU A 8 8.11 1.19 -17.24
CA LEU A 8 8.46 0.83 -15.87
C LEU A 8 9.69 -0.09 -15.81
N LEU A 9 9.75 -1.09 -16.69
CA LEU A 9 10.90 -1.99 -16.77
C LEU A 9 12.17 -1.25 -17.18
N LEU A 10 12.08 -0.26 -18.07
CA LEU A 10 13.22 0.58 -18.46
C LEU A 10 13.73 1.42 -17.28
N ILE A 11 12.82 2.04 -16.51
CA ILE A 11 13.20 2.82 -15.31
C ILE A 11 13.85 1.92 -14.25
N ILE A 12 13.25 0.75 -13.98
CA ILE A 12 13.79 -0.23 -13.03
C ILE A 12 15.16 -0.73 -13.52
N GLY A 13 15.28 -1.03 -14.82
CA GLY A 13 16.53 -1.46 -15.45
C GLY A 13 17.63 -0.40 -15.40
N ALA A 14 17.28 0.88 -15.57
CA ALA A 14 18.22 1.99 -15.43
C ALA A 14 18.73 2.11 -13.98
N GLY A 15 17.84 2.00 -12.99
CA GLY A 15 18.22 1.97 -11.57
C GLY A 15 19.15 0.80 -11.24
N TRP A 16 18.87 -0.38 -11.79
CA TRP A 16 19.75 -1.54 -11.67
C TRP A 16 21.12 -1.30 -12.33
N LEU A 17 21.14 -0.68 -13.51
CA LEU A 17 22.39 -0.36 -14.21
C LEU A 17 23.24 0.64 -13.42
N PHE A 18 22.64 1.66 -12.81
CA PHE A 18 23.33 2.63 -11.94
C PHE A 18 23.91 1.99 -10.68
N ARG A 19 23.22 1.00 -10.11
CA ARG A 19 23.76 0.19 -9.01
C ARG A 19 24.92 -0.67 -9.49
N ARG A 20 24.78 -1.31 -10.65
CA ARG A 20 25.80 -2.20 -11.23
C ARG A 20 27.06 -1.45 -11.68
N SER A 21 26.93 -0.23 -12.19
CA SER A 21 28.05 0.60 -12.63
C SER A 21 28.83 1.24 -11.48
N GLY A 22 28.40 1.05 -10.22
CA GLY A 22 29.05 1.60 -9.04
C GLY A 22 28.78 3.10 -8.82
N VAL A 23 27.94 3.73 -9.66
CA VAL A 23 27.51 5.13 -9.47
C VAL A 23 26.73 5.27 -8.15
N VAL A 24 25.94 4.25 -7.80
CA VAL A 24 25.21 4.17 -6.53
C VAL A 24 25.87 3.13 -5.61
N GLY A 25 26.45 3.62 -4.51
CA GLY A 25 27.13 2.79 -3.51
C GLY A 25 26.19 1.86 -2.73
N GLU A 26 26.77 0.87 -2.04
CA GLU A 26 25.98 -0.08 -1.23
C GLU A 26 25.27 0.62 -0.06
N GLY A 27 24.05 0.21 0.26
CA GLY A 27 23.24 0.82 1.31
C GLY A 27 22.52 2.10 0.89
N SER A 28 22.79 2.62 -0.31
CA SER A 28 22.12 3.81 -0.84
C SER A 28 20.61 3.58 -1.04
N GLU A 29 20.20 2.33 -1.30
CA GLU A 29 18.79 1.95 -1.38
C GLU A 29 18.03 2.25 -0.09
N LYS A 30 18.69 2.14 1.08
CA LYS A 30 18.07 2.47 2.36
C LYS A 30 17.83 3.97 2.47
N ALA A 31 18.81 4.79 2.06
CA ALA A 31 18.68 6.24 2.07
C ALA A 31 17.56 6.71 1.11
N PHE A 32 17.50 6.16 -0.11
CA PHE A 32 16.42 6.48 -1.06
C PHE A 32 15.04 6.05 -0.55
N ASN A 33 14.92 4.85 0.03
CA ASN A 33 13.65 4.41 0.62
C ASN A 33 13.23 5.28 1.81
N GLN A 34 14.17 5.68 2.68
CA GLN A 34 13.88 6.58 3.79
C GLN A 34 13.42 7.95 3.29
N TYR A 35 14.12 8.52 2.31
CA TYR A 35 13.71 9.78 1.68
C TYR A 35 12.31 9.69 1.08
N LEU A 36 12.05 8.64 0.30
CA LEU A 36 10.75 8.46 -0.34
C LEU A 36 9.63 8.29 0.68
N TYR A 37 9.85 7.43 1.68
CA TYR A 37 8.86 7.07 2.67
C TYR A 37 8.55 8.21 3.67
N TYR A 38 9.58 8.91 4.17
CA TYR A 38 9.42 9.92 5.20
C TYR A 38 9.15 11.33 4.68
N LEU A 39 9.54 11.64 3.43
CA LEU A 39 9.43 12.99 2.90
C LEU A 39 8.66 13.04 1.58
N ALA A 40 9.14 12.35 0.54
CA ALA A 40 8.61 12.55 -0.81
C ALA A 40 7.14 12.09 -0.94
N LEU A 41 6.81 10.90 -0.42
CA LEU A 41 5.44 10.37 -0.47
C LEU A 41 4.47 11.20 0.36
N PRO A 42 4.73 11.52 1.65
CA PRO A 42 3.85 12.42 2.41
C PRO A 42 3.62 13.76 1.72
N CYS A 43 4.67 14.42 1.23
CA CYS A 43 4.54 15.69 0.53
C CYS A 43 3.70 15.55 -0.75
N LEU A 44 3.97 14.51 -1.55
CA LEU A 44 3.22 14.26 -2.78
C LEU A 44 1.74 14.00 -2.51
N ILE A 45 1.43 13.18 -1.50
CA ILE A 45 0.06 12.88 -1.09
C ILE A 45 -0.65 14.17 -0.63
N ILE A 46 -0.06 14.95 0.27
CA ILE A 46 -0.66 16.20 0.77
C ILE A 46 -0.94 17.18 -0.38
N VAL A 47 0.06 17.44 -1.23
CA VAL A 47 -0.07 18.39 -2.34
C VAL A 47 -1.12 17.92 -3.35
N LYS A 48 -1.12 16.63 -3.70
CA LYS A 48 -2.05 16.10 -4.69
C LYS A 48 -3.47 16.00 -4.14
N ILE A 49 -3.68 15.59 -2.88
CA ILE A 49 -5.02 15.59 -2.28
C ILE A 49 -5.58 17.00 -2.20
N GLY A 50 -4.82 17.97 -1.66
CA GLY A 50 -5.31 19.34 -1.47
C GLY A 50 -5.62 20.10 -2.77
N SER A 51 -5.11 19.64 -3.91
CA SER A 51 -5.38 20.23 -5.23
C SER A 51 -6.41 19.46 -6.06
N THR A 52 -6.95 18.35 -5.54
CA THR A 52 -7.82 17.47 -6.30
C THR A 52 -9.29 17.74 -6.01
N PRO A 53 -10.10 18.06 -7.02
CA PRO A 53 -11.54 18.17 -6.83
C PRO A 53 -12.11 16.80 -6.44
N LEU A 54 -13.03 16.80 -5.47
CA LEU A 54 -13.72 15.58 -5.02
C LEU A 54 -14.67 15.00 -6.06
N ASP A 55 -14.86 15.70 -7.19
CA ASP A 55 -15.61 15.24 -8.33
C ASP A 55 -15.00 13.94 -8.88
N GLY A 56 -15.86 12.94 -9.10
CA GLY A 56 -15.46 11.60 -9.53
C GLY A 56 -15.17 10.61 -8.38
N LEU A 57 -15.10 11.05 -7.11
CA LEU A 57 -15.08 10.15 -5.94
C LEU A 57 -16.49 9.69 -5.53
N GLY A 58 -17.28 9.27 -6.51
CA GLY A 58 -18.61 8.71 -6.27
C GLY A 58 -18.57 7.38 -5.51
N ARG A 59 -19.74 6.91 -5.07
CA ARG A 59 -19.89 5.61 -4.39
C ARG A 59 -19.30 4.47 -5.21
N ASP A 60 -19.52 4.47 -6.53
CA ASP A 60 -19.04 3.41 -7.41
C ASP A 60 -17.51 3.37 -7.47
N PHE A 61 -16.85 4.53 -7.52
CA PHE A 61 -15.39 4.62 -7.48
C PHE A 61 -14.82 4.03 -6.19
N LEU A 62 -15.42 4.37 -5.04
CA LEU A 62 -15.02 3.83 -3.75
C LEU A 62 -15.25 2.31 -3.68
N LEU A 63 -16.43 1.84 -4.09
CA LEU A 63 -16.77 0.41 -4.05
C LEU A 63 -15.84 -0.42 -4.93
N VAL A 64 -15.57 0.01 -6.17
CA VAL A 64 -14.71 -0.73 -7.10
C VAL A 64 -13.29 -0.88 -6.56
N ASN A 65 -12.79 0.09 -5.78
CA ASN A 65 -11.44 0.04 -5.23
C ASN A 65 -11.35 -0.64 -3.86
N LEU A 66 -12.38 -0.50 -3.00
CA LEU A 66 -12.35 -1.00 -1.63
C LEU A 66 -12.95 -2.40 -1.48
N VAL A 67 -13.93 -2.77 -2.30
CA VAL A 67 -14.54 -4.11 -2.23
C VAL A 67 -13.53 -5.21 -2.52
N PRO A 68 -12.68 -5.14 -3.57
CA PRO A 68 -11.68 -6.18 -3.83
C PRO A 68 -10.70 -6.36 -2.67
N LEU A 69 -10.30 -5.27 -2.01
CA LEU A 69 -9.45 -5.32 -0.82
C LEU A 69 -10.10 -6.13 0.30
N VAL A 70 -11.32 -5.76 0.67
CA VAL A 70 -12.05 -6.41 1.76
C VAL A 70 -12.33 -7.87 1.42
N LEU A 71 -12.67 -8.16 0.16
CA LEU A 71 -12.86 -9.54 -0.31
C LEU A 71 -11.58 -10.36 -0.28
N CYS A 72 -10.43 -9.80 -0.66
CA CYS A 72 -9.13 -10.49 -0.53
C CYS A 72 -8.83 -10.82 0.93
N MET A 73 -8.98 -9.85 1.83
CA MET A 73 -8.75 -10.05 3.27
C MET A 73 -9.69 -11.11 3.85
N GLY A 74 -10.99 -10.98 3.57
CA GLY A 74 -12.01 -11.93 4.00
C GLY A 74 -11.80 -13.32 3.40
N GLY A 75 -11.36 -13.39 2.14
CA GLY A 75 -11.05 -14.64 1.44
C GLY A 75 -9.88 -15.39 2.07
N VAL A 76 -8.79 -14.70 2.43
CA VAL A 76 -7.67 -15.31 3.16
C VAL A 76 -8.11 -15.83 4.53
N TRP A 77 -8.92 -15.04 5.24
CA TRP A 77 -9.45 -15.46 6.54
C TRP A 77 -10.41 -16.65 6.43
N ALA A 78 -11.28 -16.66 5.43
CA ALA A 78 -12.19 -17.77 5.15
C ALA A 78 -11.41 -19.04 4.74
N ALA A 79 -10.36 -18.89 3.93
CA ALA A 79 -9.44 -19.97 3.58
C ALA A 79 -8.82 -20.59 4.84
N TRP A 80 -8.32 -19.76 5.76
CA TRP A 80 -7.84 -20.22 7.05
C TRP A 80 -8.91 -20.93 7.88
N ARG A 81 -10.10 -20.31 8.01
CA ARG A 81 -11.14 -20.78 8.92
C ARG A 81 -11.87 -22.04 8.45
N PHE A 82 -12.07 -22.18 7.14
CA PHE A 82 -12.93 -23.22 6.54
C PHE A 82 -12.15 -24.26 5.73
N PHE A 83 -10.99 -23.90 5.19
CA PHE A 83 -10.19 -24.81 4.34
C PHE A 83 -8.94 -25.34 5.05
N GLY A 84 -8.78 -25.06 6.34
CA GLY A 84 -7.69 -25.60 7.16
C GLY A 84 -6.31 -25.05 6.76
N LEU A 85 -6.26 -23.83 6.21
CA LEU A 85 -4.99 -23.19 5.88
C LEU A 85 -4.13 -23.07 7.14
N GLU A 86 -2.84 -23.39 7.03
CA GLU A 86 -1.91 -23.26 8.15
C GLU A 86 -1.81 -21.79 8.60
N TRP A 87 -1.78 -21.54 9.92
CA TRP A 87 -1.96 -20.20 10.47
C TRP A 87 -0.82 -19.23 10.12
N ARG A 88 0.43 -19.68 10.01
CA ARG A 88 1.56 -18.84 9.57
C ARG A 88 1.39 -18.47 8.11
N PHE A 89 1.03 -19.44 7.27
CA PHE A 89 0.78 -19.22 5.86
C PHE A 89 -0.40 -18.26 5.65
N ALA A 90 -1.50 -18.40 6.39
CA ALA A 90 -2.62 -17.47 6.35
C ALA A 90 -2.22 -16.04 6.74
N ARG A 91 -1.43 -15.87 7.81
CA ARG A 91 -0.92 -14.55 8.24
C ARG A 91 0.00 -13.94 7.17
N LEU A 92 0.90 -14.73 6.59
CA LEU A 92 1.77 -14.29 5.51
C LEU A 92 0.96 -13.86 4.29
N LEU A 93 -0.02 -14.67 3.89
CA LEU A 93 -0.87 -14.39 2.74
C LEU A 93 -1.69 -13.12 2.94
N LEU A 94 -2.19 -12.87 4.15
CA LEU A 94 -2.93 -11.66 4.50
C LEU A 94 -2.04 -10.42 4.40
N ILE A 95 -0.78 -10.49 4.85
CA ILE A 95 0.17 -9.38 4.71
C ILE A 95 0.51 -9.17 3.23
N VAL A 96 0.92 -10.21 2.52
CA VAL A 96 1.42 -10.10 1.14
C VAL A 96 0.35 -9.62 0.17
N SER A 97 -0.90 -10.05 0.36
CA SER A 97 -2.01 -9.64 -0.51
C SER A 97 -2.40 -8.17 -0.34
N VAL A 98 -2.07 -7.56 0.80
CA VAL A 98 -2.60 -6.25 1.20
C VAL A 98 -1.51 -5.18 1.30
N MET A 99 -0.27 -5.54 1.64
CA MET A 99 0.91 -4.65 1.69
C MET A 99 1.67 -4.63 0.36
N GLY A 100 0.97 -4.33 -0.73
CA GLY A 100 1.58 -4.12 -2.04
C GLY A 100 2.30 -2.77 -2.18
N ASN A 101 3.19 -2.66 -3.18
CA ASN A 101 3.81 -1.39 -3.58
C ASN A 101 2.86 -0.50 -4.42
N THR A 102 1.60 -0.38 -4.00
CA THR A 102 0.55 0.35 -4.71
C THR A 102 0.83 1.86 -4.75
N VAL A 103 1.50 2.41 -3.73
CA VAL A 103 1.90 3.82 -3.74
C VAL A 103 3.12 4.05 -4.63
N TYR A 104 4.17 3.23 -4.46
CA TYR A 104 5.44 3.38 -5.19
C TYR A 104 5.30 3.13 -6.70
N LEU A 105 4.57 2.07 -7.09
CA LEU A 105 4.39 1.71 -8.50
C LEU A 105 3.05 2.18 -9.05
N GLY A 106 2.00 2.26 -8.22
CA GLY A 106 0.67 2.63 -8.71
C GLY A 106 0.58 4.10 -9.12
N PHE A 107 1.24 5.04 -8.43
CA PHE A 107 1.22 6.44 -8.86
C PHE A 107 1.87 6.66 -10.24
N PRO A 108 3.07 6.10 -10.54
CA PRO A 108 3.60 6.10 -11.89
C PRO A 108 2.66 5.45 -12.92
N VAL A 109 2.03 4.32 -12.59
CA VAL A 109 1.08 3.65 -13.50
C VAL A 109 -0.13 4.54 -13.79
N VAL A 110 -0.70 5.18 -12.77
CA VAL A 110 -1.82 6.11 -12.91
C VAL A 110 -1.40 7.31 -13.76
N SER A 111 -0.25 7.92 -13.48
CA SER A 111 0.28 9.04 -14.26
C SER A 111 0.44 8.67 -15.74
N LEU A 112 1.06 7.53 -16.04
CA LEU A 112 1.32 7.09 -17.40
C LEU A 112 0.06 6.64 -18.16
N ARG A 113 -0.96 6.11 -17.47
CA ARG A 113 -2.16 5.56 -18.12
C ARG A 113 -3.32 6.54 -18.19
N LEU A 114 -3.52 7.30 -17.12
CA LEU A 114 -4.70 8.09 -16.82
C LEU A 114 -4.38 9.59 -16.73
N GLY A 115 -3.10 9.96 -16.65
CA GLY A 115 -2.64 11.34 -16.60
C GLY A 115 -2.43 11.85 -15.17
N GLU A 116 -1.65 12.93 -15.04
CA GLU A 116 -1.23 13.44 -13.74
C GLU A 116 -2.37 13.98 -12.86
N HIS A 117 -3.49 14.38 -13.47
CA HIS A 117 -4.65 14.92 -12.77
C HIS A 117 -5.34 13.86 -11.89
N LEU A 118 -5.18 12.57 -12.19
CA LEU A 118 -5.77 11.46 -11.41
C LEU A 118 -4.84 10.90 -10.33
N ILE A 119 -3.62 11.44 -10.18
CA ILE A 119 -2.71 11.06 -9.10
C ILE A 119 -3.34 11.39 -7.74
N GLY A 120 -4.11 12.47 -7.64
CA GLY A 120 -4.83 12.83 -6.43
C GLY A 120 -5.89 11.81 -6.02
N HIS A 121 -6.76 11.39 -6.95
CA HIS A 121 -7.71 10.31 -6.70
C HIS A 121 -7.01 9.01 -6.27
N ALA A 122 -5.88 8.68 -6.90
CA ALA A 122 -5.04 7.55 -6.52
C ALA A 122 -4.44 7.70 -5.11
N ALA A 123 -4.05 8.90 -4.71
CA ALA A 123 -3.56 9.20 -3.37
C ALA A 123 -4.67 9.06 -2.32
N ILE A 124 -5.86 9.59 -2.56
CA ILE A 124 -7.01 9.47 -1.66
C ILE A 124 -7.36 8.00 -1.43
N ILE A 125 -7.50 7.23 -2.52
CA ILE A 125 -7.88 5.82 -2.40
C ILE A 125 -6.76 4.98 -1.76
N SER A 126 -5.49 5.30 -2.00
CA SER A 126 -4.36 4.63 -1.35
C SER A 126 -4.31 4.93 0.15
N SER A 127 -4.64 6.16 0.56
CA SER A 127 -4.78 6.53 1.97
C SER A 127 -5.93 5.75 2.63
N LEU A 128 -7.09 5.65 1.97
CA LEU A 128 -8.20 4.83 2.46
C LEU A 128 -7.83 3.34 2.58
N HIS A 129 -7.12 2.82 1.58
CA HIS A 129 -6.55 1.47 1.60
C HIS A 129 -5.72 1.30 2.86
N ASN A 130 -4.69 2.14 3.06
CA ASN A 130 -3.79 2.07 4.22
C ASN A 130 -4.56 2.07 5.53
N VAL A 131 -5.59 2.93 5.68
CA VAL A 131 -6.42 2.95 6.88
C VAL A 131 -7.08 1.59 7.10
N ILE A 132 -7.71 0.98 6.09
CA ILE A 132 -8.35 -0.34 6.20
C ILE A 132 -7.33 -1.44 6.48
N VAL A 133 -6.19 -1.43 5.78
CA VAL A 133 -5.10 -2.40 5.98
C VAL A 133 -4.62 -2.38 7.43
N PHE A 134 -4.25 -1.19 7.91
CA PHE A 134 -3.65 -1.02 9.24
C PHE A 134 -4.65 -1.13 10.39
N THR A 135 -5.96 -1.08 10.11
CA THR A 135 -7.02 -1.29 11.09
C THR A 135 -7.62 -2.70 10.97
N ALA A 136 -8.49 -2.91 9.98
CA ALA A 136 -9.19 -4.17 9.76
C ALA A 136 -8.23 -5.32 9.43
N GLY A 137 -7.14 -5.07 8.70
CA GLY A 137 -6.17 -6.12 8.36
C GLY A 137 -5.39 -6.61 9.57
N PHE A 138 -4.93 -5.70 10.42
CA PHE A 138 -4.28 -6.05 11.68
C PHE A 138 -5.26 -6.70 12.67
N ALA A 139 -6.50 -6.22 12.72
CA ALA A 139 -7.55 -6.85 13.52
C ALA A 139 -7.80 -8.30 13.06
N LEU A 140 -7.98 -8.53 11.75
CA LEU A 140 -8.19 -9.85 11.17
C LEU A 140 -6.99 -10.78 11.43
N MET A 141 -5.78 -10.26 11.25
CA MET A 141 -4.54 -10.99 11.55
C MET A 141 -4.46 -11.42 13.03
N SER A 142 -5.00 -10.61 13.95
CA SER A 142 -5.05 -10.95 15.38
C SER A 142 -6.00 -12.09 15.71
N THR A 143 -7.00 -12.34 14.86
CA THR A 143 -7.94 -13.47 15.01
C THR A 143 -7.40 -14.80 14.47
N ILE A 144 -6.39 -14.76 13.59
CA ILE A 144 -5.74 -15.95 13.04
C ILE A 144 -4.79 -16.50 14.11
N CYS A 145 -5.28 -17.39 14.97
CA CYS A 145 -4.54 -17.94 16.10
C CYS A 145 -3.97 -19.34 15.76
N GLY A 146 -2.78 -19.64 16.27
CA GLY A 146 -2.13 -20.95 16.12
C GLY A 146 -1.95 -21.65 17.47
N ASP A 147 -1.15 -22.71 17.49
CA ASP A 147 -0.96 -23.58 18.67
C ASP A 147 -0.36 -22.86 19.90
N GLY A 148 0.34 -21.73 19.68
CA GLY A 148 0.90 -20.88 20.73
C GLY A 148 0.01 -19.70 21.16
N GLY A 149 -1.25 -19.67 20.73
CA GLY A 149 -2.20 -18.59 21.00
C GLY A 149 -2.23 -17.47 19.94
N CYS A 150 -3.06 -16.47 20.22
CA CYS A 150 -3.23 -15.30 19.34
C CYS A 150 -2.05 -14.34 19.49
N PRO A 151 -1.65 -13.62 18.41
CA PRO A 151 -0.54 -12.69 18.50
C PRO A 151 -0.88 -11.57 19.49
N PRO A 152 0.11 -11.05 20.24
CA PRO A 152 -0.14 -10.14 21.34
C PRO A 152 -0.78 -8.83 20.85
N SER A 153 -1.69 -8.27 21.64
CA SER A 153 -2.34 -6.95 21.42
C SER A 153 -1.34 -5.79 21.21
N ARG A 154 -0.05 -6.01 21.48
CA ARG A 154 1.06 -5.13 21.09
C ARG A 154 1.14 -4.92 19.57
N LEU A 155 0.71 -5.86 18.73
CA LEU A 155 0.71 -5.69 17.27
C LEU A 155 -0.22 -4.54 16.84
N LEU A 156 -1.39 -4.43 17.47
CA LEU A 156 -2.30 -3.29 17.30
C LEU A 156 -1.67 -1.97 17.77
N ARG A 157 -0.93 -2.02 18.90
CA ARG A 157 -0.22 -0.84 19.43
C ARG A 157 0.92 -0.38 18.52
N THR A 158 1.58 -1.30 17.82
CA THR A 158 2.61 -0.99 16.82
C THR A 158 1.99 -0.41 15.55
N ALA A 159 0.84 -0.94 15.10
CA ALA A 159 0.09 -0.37 13.98
C ALA A 159 -0.38 1.07 14.27
N ALA A 160 -0.82 1.35 15.50
CA ALA A 160 -1.18 2.71 15.94
C ALA A 160 -0.01 3.70 15.96
N ARG A 161 1.24 3.22 15.93
CA ARG A 161 2.46 4.05 15.81
C ARG A 161 2.97 4.17 14.38
N ASN A 162 2.28 3.60 13.39
CA ASN A 162 2.74 3.61 12.00
C ASN A 162 2.56 5.00 11.38
N ILE A 163 3.66 5.61 10.95
CA ILE A 163 3.67 6.97 10.40
C ILE A 163 2.86 7.09 9.11
N VAL A 164 2.72 6.00 8.34
CA VAL A 164 1.90 5.95 7.12
C VAL A 164 0.40 5.98 7.42
N LEU A 165 -0.02 5.41 8.55
CA LEU A 165 -1.41 5.53 9.00
C LEU A 165 -1.71 7.00 9.32
N TRP A 166 -0.83 7.65 10.08
CA TRP A 166 -1.01 9.05 10.47
C TRP A 166 -0.95 10.01 9.29
N SER A 167 -0.06 9.79 8.31
CA SER A 167 -0.01 10.62 7.10
C SER A 167 -1.26 10.43 6.23
N SER A 168 -1.79 9.21 6.15
CA SER A 168 -3.04 8.92 5.42
C SER A 168 -4.23 9.60 6.08
N LEU A 169 -4.33 9.57 7.42
CA LEU A 169 -5.38 10.24 8.18
C LEU A 169 -5.27 11.77 8.10
N ALA A 170 -4.07 12.33 8.23
CA ALA A 170 -3.85 13.76 8.11
C ALA A 170 -4.19 14.27 6.69
N GLY A 171 -3.84 13.51 5.66
CA GLY A 171 -4.18 13.84 4.27
C GLY A 171 -5.69 13.78 3.99
N LEU A 172 -6.44 12.90 4.65
CA LEU A 172 -7.90 12.82 4.51
C LEU A 172 -8.67 13.87 5.36
N ALA A 173 -8.00 14.48 6.34
CA ALA A 173 -8.58 15.47 7.23
C ALA A 173 -8.39 16.93 6.74
N LEU A 174 -7.59 17.13 5.69
CA LEU A 174 -7.39 18.40 4.98
C LEU A 174 -8.37 18.52 3.82
#